data_AF-A0A7J8V6N7-F1
#
_entry.id   AF-A0A7J8V6N7-F1
#
_cell.length_a   1.000
_cell.length_b   1.000
_cell.length_c   1.000
_cell.angle_alpha   90.00
_cell.angle_beta   90.00
_cell.angle_gamma   90.00
#
_symmetry.space_group_name_H-M   'P 1'
#
loop_
_entity.id
_entity.type
_entity.pdbx_description
1 polymer ?
#
loop_
_entity_poly.entity_id
_entity_poly.type
_entity_poly.pdbx_seq_one_letter_code
_entity_poly.pdbx_strand_id
1 'polypeptide(L)'
;MLRPHNSKLCLVRQASFKLSWWCKGENGDQHKHDIVSFEKGNITTAERSSKQISLKWESDPQTVLILTKPNSVSVRILCAQMVRWLKEKKKLNIYVEPRVRAELLTESSDFNYVQTWKDDQEILLLHTKVDLVITLGGDGTVLWAASMFKGPVPPIVPFSLDSEHFKECLDSVLRGPVSITLRHRLLCRVIRDAAKNEYETEEPILVLNEVTIDRGISSYLTNLECYCDNSFVTCVQGDGLILSTTSGSTAYSLAAGGSMVHPQVHSDNHHNYR
;
A
#
# COMPACT_ATOMS: atom_id res chain seq x y z
N MET A 1 31.04 -21.96 35.68
CA MET A 1 29.84 -22.45 34.97
C MET A 1 28.67 -21.63 35.52
N LEU A 2 27.89 -20.84 34.80
CA LEU A 2 27.51 -20.77 33.39
C LEU A 2 27.46 -19.29 32.95
N ARG A 3 27.81 -19.02 31.69
CA ARG A 3 27.67 -17.69 31.07
C ARG A 3 26.19 -17.45 30.74
N PRO A 4 25.66 -16.23 30.91
CA PRO A 4 24.35 -15.90 30.38
C PRO A 4 24.44 -15.79 28.85
N HIS A 5 23.59 -16.55 28.16
CA HIS A 5 23.42 -16.49 26.71
C HIS A 5 22.80 -15.14 26.35
N ASN A 6 23.62 -14.25 25.80
CA ASN A 6 23.19 -12.97 25.26
C ASN A 6 22.60 -13.22 23.86
N SER A 7 21.30 -13.52 23.76
CA SER A 7 20.58 -13.52 22.49
C SER A 7 20.43 -12.08 22.03
N LYS A 8 21.38 -11.61 21.22
CA LYS A 8 21.26 -10.35 20.48
C LYS A 8 19.97 -10.40 19.66
N LEU A 9 18.91 -9.73 20.10
CA LEU A 9 17.85 -9.29 19.20
C LEU A 9 18.54 -8.42 18.15
N CYS A 10 18.71 -8.95 16.95
CA CYS A 10 19.11 -8.14 15.80
C CYS A 10 17.97 -7.15 15.59
N LEU A 11 18.15 -5.91 16.05
CA LEU A 11 17.25 -4.80 15.73
C LEU A 11 17.27 -4.66 14.20
N VAL A 12 16.30 -5.29 13.54
CA VAL A 12 16.05 -5.11 12.11
C VAL A 12 15.66 -3.65 11.95
N ARG A 13 16.60 -2.85 11.47
CA ARG A 13 16.41 -1.43 11.28
C ARG A 13 15.81 -1.23 9.89
N GLN A 14 14.60 -0.68 9.82
CA GLN A 14 13.94 -0.36 8.56
C GLN A 14 14.84 0.55 7.72
N ALA A 15 14.91 0.29 6.43
CA ALA A 15 15.69 1.09 5.50
C ALA A 15 15.13 2.50 5.41
N SER A 16 15.99 3.50 5.59
CA SER A 16 15.61 4.89 5.37
C SER A 16 15.65 5.22 3.88
N PHE A 17 14.69 6.02 3.44
CA PHE A 17 14.61 6.54 2.09
C PHE A 17 14.24 8.02 2.10
N LYS A 18 14.61 8.71 1.03
CA LYS A 18 14.20 10.09 0.76
C LYS A 18 13.35 10.14 -0.49
N LEU A 19 12.34 10.99 -0.45
CA LEU A 19 11.54 11.37 -1.61
C LEU A 19 11.96 12.76 -2.07
N SER A 20 12.22 12.89 -3.36
CA SER A 20 12.57 14.16 -4.00
C SER A 20 11.83 14.31 -5.32
N TRP A 21 11.39 15.52 -5.65
CA TRP A 21 10.83 15.82 -6.95
C TRP A 21 11.91 15.76 -8.04
N TRP A 22 11.60 15.10 -9.15
CA TRP A 22 12.47 15.01 -10.32
C TRP A 22 11.96 15.90 -11.45
N CYS A 23 12.75 16.89 -11.86
CA CYS A 23 12.54 17.65 -13.09
C CYS A 23 13.43 17.09 -14.21
N LYS A 24 12.83 16.68 -15.33
CA LYS A 24 13.58 16.43 -16.57
C LYS A 24 13.64 17.73 -17.37
N GLY A 25 14.73 18.49 -17.23
CA GLY A 25 14.97 19.67 -18.05
C GLY A 25 15.95 20.65 -17.41
N GLU A 26 17.03 20.91 -18.14
CA GLU A 26 18.03 21.98 -17.98
C GLU A 26 19.10 21.83 -16.89
N ASN A 27 20.34 22.13 -17.30
CA ASN A 27 21.61 22.12 -16.56
C ASN A 27 21.60 23.10 -15.37
N GLY A 28 20.80 22.82 -14.33
CA GLY A 28 20.73 23.64 -13.14
C GLY A 28 20.56 22.77 -11.90
N ASP A 29 21.67 22.48 -11.22
CA ASP A 29 21.72 21.81 -9.91
C ASP A 29 21.09 22.65 -8.76
N GLN A 30 20.25 23.65 -9.07
CA GLN A 30 19.85 24.71 -8.13
C GLN A 30 18.37 24.76 -7.73
N HIS A 31 17.49 23.90 -8.26
CA HIS A 31 16.08 23.89 -7.83
C HIS A 31 15.54 22.48 -7.54
N LYS A 32 16.19 21.76 -6.61
CA LYS A 32 15.55 20.65 -5.88
C LYS A 32 14.73 21.24 -4.73
N HIS A 33 13.56 21.77 -5.03
CA HIS A 33 12.62 22.19 -3.99
C HIS A 33 11.81 21.01 -3.46
N ASP A 34 11.65 21.03 -2.14
CA ASP A 34 10.76 20.31 -1.23
C ASP A 34 10.94 18.80 -1.08
N ILE A 35 11.65 18.47 0.00
CA ILE A 35 11.61 17.19 0.68
C ILE A 35 10.17 16.93 1.09
N VAL A 36 9.61 15.78 0.70
CA VAL A 36 8.38 15.31 1.33
C VAL A 36 8.70 15.07 2.81
N SER A 37 8.21 15.92 3.70
CA SER A 37 8.39 15.76 5.14
C SER A 37 7.64 14.52 5.59
N PHE A 38 8.37 13.56 6.16
CA PHE A 38 7.82 12.35 6.74
C PHE A 38 7.63 12.58 8.25
N GLU A 39 6.54 13.25 8.63
CA GLU A 39 6.17 13.38 10.04
C GLU A 39 5.37 12.15 10.46
N LYS A 40 5.96 11.31 11.33
CA LYS A 40 5.31 10.16 11.96
C LYS A 40 4.59 9.19 11.00
N GLY A 41 5.03 9.07 9.75
CA GLY A 41 4.43 8.11 8.81
C GLY A 41 3.63 8.69 7.66
N ASN A 42 3.23 9.96 7.75
CA ASN A 42 2.42 10.61 6.73
C ASN A 42 3.29 11.43 5.80
N ILE A 43 3.00 11.32 4.50
CA ILE A 43 3.65 12.07 3.44
C ILE A 43 2.75 13.28 3.13
N THR A 44 3.23 14.48 3.45
CA THR A 44 2.58 15.74 3.07
C THR A 44 3.30 16.35 1.88
N THR A 45 2.59 16.61 0.78
CA THR A 45 3.13 17.27 -0.42
C THR A 45 2.61 18.71 -0.48
N ALA A 46 3.51 19.69 -0.44
CA ALA A 46 3.17 21.11 -0.40
C ALA A 46 2.71 21.70 -1.75
N GLU A 47 3.07 21.08 -2.88
CA GLU A 47 2.83 21.64 -4.21
C GLU A 47 1.97 20.74 -5.11
N ARG A 48 1.01 21.39 -5.80
CA ARG A 48 0.33 20.86 -7.00
C ARG A 48 1.36 20.73 -8.12
N SER A 49 1.96 19.56 -8.26
CA SER A 49 2.92 19.36 -9.32
C SER A 49 2.76 18.00 -9.98
N SER A 50 2.57 17.99 -11.30
CA SER A 50 2.71 16.82 -12.17
C SER A 50 4.16 16.28 -12.22
N LYS A 51 5.03 16.76 -11.33
CA LYS A 51 6.42 16.33 -11.22
C LYS A 51 6.49 14.89 -10.73
N GLN A 52 7.37 14.14 -11.36
CA GLN A 52 7.64 12.75 -11.03
C GLN A 52 8.37 12.70 -9.69
N ILE A 53 7.83 11.94 -8.73
CA ILE A 53 8.48 11.76 -7.42
C ILE A 53 9.50 10.65 -7.56
N SER A 54 10.71 10.89 -7.08
CA SER A 54 11.79 9.92 -7.06
C SER A 54 12.07 9.46 -5.64
N LEU A 55 12.09 8.14 -5.43
CA LEU A 55 12.52 7.48 -4.22
C LEU A 55 13.99 7.11 -4.34
N LYS A 56 14.79 7.55 -3.36
CA LYS A 56 16.19 7.15 -3.21
C LYS A 56 16.39 6.53 -1.84
N TRP A 57 16.91 5.30 -1.81
CA TRP A 57 17.34 4.65 -0.58
C TRP A 57 18.53 5.41 0.01
N GLU A 58 18.44 5.74 1.30
CA GLU A 58 19.58 6.25 2.08
C GLU A 58 20.35 5.09 2.73
N SER A 59 19.69 3.95 2.94
CA SER A 59 20.28 2.68 3.34
C SER A 59 19.70 1.54 2.51
N ASP A 60 20.50 0.52 2.21
CA ASP A 60 20.07 -0.61 1.39
C ASP A 60 18.89 -1.36 2.04
N PRO A 61 17.79 -1.61 1.30
CA PRO A 61 16.67 -2.40 1.79
C PRO A 61 17.13 -3.80 2.19
N GLN A 62 16.62 -4.31 3.30
CA GLN A 62 17.00 -5.59 3.89
C GLN A 62 15.86 -6.59 3.87
N THR A 63 14.61 -6.12 3.98
CA THR A 63 13.44 -6.99 4.16
C THR A 63 12.36 -6.71 3.13
N VAL A 64 11.95 -7.77 2.44
CA VAL A 64 10.90 -7.72 1.40
C VAL A 64 9.72 -8.57 1.83
N LEU A 65 8.51 -8.01 1.71
CA LEU A 65 7.25 -8.74 1.84
C LEU A 65 6.73 -9.10 0.45
N ILE A 66 6.43 -10.38 0.21
CA ILE A 66 5.82 -10.84 -1.03
C ILE A 66 4.39 -11.30 -0.76
N LEU A 67 3.44 -10.71 -1.50
CA LEU A 67 2.02 -11.06 -1.47
C LEU A 67 1.62 -11.63 -2.82
N THR A 68 0.76 -12.64 -2.83
CA THR A 68 0.46 -13.39 -4.06
C THR A 68 -1.02 -13.54 -4.27
N LYS A 69 -1.47 -13.45 -5.52
CA LYS A 69 -2.82 -13.86 -5.90
C LYS A 69 -3.03 -15.35 -5.53
N PRO A 70 -4.07 -15.70 -4.78
CA PRO A 70 -4.35 -17.08 -4.43
C PRO A 70 -4.76 -17.92 -5.64
N ASN A 71 -4.63 -19.25 -5.52
CA ASN A 71 -5.11 -20.23 -6.49
C ASN A 71 -4.58 -20.05 -7.93
N SER A 72 -3.36 -19.53 -8.08
CA SER A 72 -2.69 -19.37 -9.37
C SER A 72 -1.36 -20.13 -9.40
N VAL A 73 -1.29 -21.17 -10.24
CA VAL A 73 -0.09 -22.01 -10.38
C VAL A 73 1.08 -21.18 -10.93
N SER A 74 0.84 -20.34 -11.94
CA SER A 74 1.87 -19.48 -12.53
C SER A 74 2.46 -18.52 -11.50
N VAL A 75 1.62 -17.92 -10.64
CA VAL A 75 2.09 -17.05 -9.55
C VAL A 75 2.95 -17.81 -8.56
N ARG A 76 2.54 -19.03 -8.19
CA ARG A 76 3.29 -19.85 -7.22
C ARG A 76 4.69 -20.17 -7.76
N ILE A 77 4.79 -20.57 -9.03
CA ILE A 77 6.07 -20.84 -9.70
C ILE A 77 6.95 -19.58 -9.72
N LEU A 78 6.38 -18.44 -10.14
CA LEU A 78 7.09 -17.16 -10.16
C LEU A 78 7.55 -16.74 -8.76
N CYS A 79 6.69 -16.90 -7.75
CA CYS A 79 7.01 -16.61 -6.36
C CYS A 79 8.20 -17.44 -5.87
N ALA A 80 8.20 -18.75 -6.11
CA ALA A 80 9.30 -19.63 -5.73
C ALA A 80 10.62 -19.22 -6.41
N GLN A 81 10.59 -18.90 -7.71
CA GLN A 81 11.76 -18.39 -8.45
C GLN A 81 12.27 -17.06 -7.89
N MET A 82 11.35 -16.13 -7.58
CA MET A 82 11.68 -14.80 -7.07
C MET A 82 12.28 -14.89 -5.65
N VAL A 83 11.70 -15.70 -4.77
CA VAL A 83 12.20 -15.93 -3.40
C VAL A 83 13.62 -16.48 -3.43
N ARG A 84 13.89 -17.50 -4.26
CA ARG A 84 15.25 -18.06 -4.44
C ARG A 84 16.22 -16.98 -4.89
N TRP A 85 15.87 -16.22 -5.92
CA TRP A 85 16.74 -15.17 -6.46
C TRP A 85 17.02 -14.04 -5.46
N LEU A 86 15.99 -13.55 -4.75
CA LEU A 86 16.14 -12.51 -3.73
C LEU A 86 17.03 -12.99 -2.58
N LYS A 87 16.90 -14.25 -2.16
CA LYS A 87 17.73 -14.81 -1.09
C LYS A 87 19.18 -15.00 -1.55
N GLU A 88 19.41 -15.62 -2.69
CA GLU A 88 20.75 -15.99 -3.14
C GLU A 88 21.56 -14.81 -3.69
N LYS A 89 20.92 -13.96 -4.50
CA LYS A 89 21.61 -12.88 -5.22
C LYS A 89 21.59 -11.56 -4.46
N LYS A 90 20.51 -11.28 -3.72
CA LYS A 90 20.35 -10.02 -2.98
C LYS A 90 20.54 -10.15 -1.48
N LYS A 91 20.59 -11.38 -0.95
CA LYS A 91 20.76 -11.66 0.49
C LYS A 91 19.70 -11.00 1.37
N LEU A 92 18.50 -10.80 0.84
CA LEU A 92 17.39 -10.15 1.53
C LEU A 92 16.67 -11.13 2.47
N ASN A 93 16.05 -10.57 3.51
CA ASN A 93 15.09 -11.25 4.36
C ASN A 93 13.73 -11.28 3.65
N ILE A 94 13.10 -12.44 3.62
CA ILE A 94 11.86 -12.66 2.88
C ILE A 94 10.73 -12.90 3.86
N TYR A 95 9.70 -12.07 3.79
CA TYR A 95 8.42 -12.24 4.45
C TYR A 95 7.35 -12.61 3.42
N VAL A 96 6.46 -13.53 3.78
CA VAL A 96 5.30 -13.89 2.96
C VAL A 96 4.08 -14.18 3.85
N GLU A 97 2.91 -14.24 3.24
CA GLU A 97 1.68 -14.66 3.93
C GLU A 97 1.79 -16.12 4.43
N PRO A 98 1.12 -16.47 5.55
CA PRO A 98 1.17 -17.82 6.11
C PRO A 98 0.82 -18.92 5.09
N ARG A 99 -0.18 -18.66 4.24
CA ARG A 99 -0.57 -19.53 3.12
C ARG A 99 0.58 -19.77 2.14
N VAL A 100 1.23 -18.69 1.71
CA VAL A 100 2.34 -18.74 0.73
C VAL A 100 3.54 -19.48 1.31
N ARG A 101 3.83 -19.28 2.60
CA ARG A 101 4.90 -20.01 3.28
C ARG A 101 4.63 -21.51 3.29
N ALA A 102 3.41 -21.93 3.61
CA ALA A 102 3.03 -23.33 3.60
C ALA A 102 3.16 -23.96 2.20
N GLU A 103 2.75 -23.24 1.15
CA GLU A 103 2.91 -23.66 -0.24
C GLU A 103 4.39 -23.83 -0.63
N LEU A 104 5.26 -22.87 -0.27
CA LEU A 104 6.69 -22.93 -0.55
C LEU A 104 7.37 -24.10 0.19
N LEU A 105 7.04 -24.32 1.46
CA LEU A 105 7.60 -25.43 2.24
C LEU A 105 7.16 -26.80 1.73
N THR A 106 6.00 -26.88 1.09
CA THR A 106 5.54 -28.11 0.41
C THR A 106 6.33 -28.39 -0.86
N GLU A 107 6.79 -27.34 -1.55
CA GLU A 107 7.62 -27.46 -2.76
C GLU A 107 9.06 -27.87 -2.43
N SER A 108 9.69 -27.26 -1.40
CA SER A 108 11.03 -27.63 -0.95
C SER A 108 11.29 -27.19 0.50
N SER A 109 12.05 -28.02 1.24
CA SER A 109 12.58 -27.68 2.56
C SER A 109 13.58 -26.51 2.54
N ASP A 110 14.10 -26.14 1.37
CA ASP A 110 15.04 -25.04 1.22
C ASP A 110 14.43 -23.69 1.60
N PHE A 111 13.09 -23.56 1.59
CA PHE A 111 12.39 -22.33 1.94
C PHE A 111 12.20 -22.12 3.45
N ASN A 112 12.85 -22.91 4.31
CA ASN A 112 12.77 -22.76 5.78
C ASN A 112 13.17 -21.37 6.32
N TYR A 113 13.98 -20.62 5.56
CA TYR A 113 14.39 -19.25 5.93
C TYR A 113 13.28 -18.21 5.71
N VAL A 114 12.20 -18.54 5.01
CA VAL A 114 11.11 -17.61 4.72
C VAL A 114 10.28 -17.35 5.98
N GLN A 115 10.14 -16.07 6.32
CA GLN A 115 9.45 -15.60 7.51
C GLN A 115 7.97 -15.31 7.20
N THR A 116 7.13 -15.36 8.22
CA THR A 116 5.70 -15.02 8.15
C THR A 116 5.24 -14.52 9.51
N TRP A 117 4.08 -13.88 9.57
CA TRP A 117 3.44 -13.47 10.82
C TRP A 117 2.59 -14.61 11.40
N LYS A 118 2.38 -14.59 12.71
CA LYS A 118 1.62 -15.63 13.43
C LYS A 118 0.19 -15.21 13.74
N ASP A 119 -0.01 -13.93 14.01
CA ASP A 119 -1.28 -13.36 14.46
C ASP A 119 -1.50 -11.97 13.86
N ASP A 120 -2.69 -11.42 14.09
CA ASP A 120 -3.09 -10.11 13.57
C ASP A 120 -2.33 -8.96 14.24
N GLN A 121 -1.78 -9.16 15.44
CA GLN A 121 -0.97 -8.14 16.13
C GLN A 121 0.37 -7.94 15.42
N GLU A 122 0.98 -9.02 14.92
CA GLU A 122 2.18 -8.93 14.09
C GLU A 122 1.94 -8.21 12.76
N ILE A 123 0.73 -8.28 12.19
CA ILE A 123 0.37 -7.56 10.96
C ILE A 123 0.49 -6.04 11.18
N LEU A 124 0.02 -5.54 12.33
CA LEU A 124 0.10 -4.12 12.70
C LEU A 124 1.54 -3.62 12.73
N LEU A 125 2.50 -4.48 13.06
CA LEU A 125 3.92 -4.15 13.14
C LEU A 125 4.69 -4.39 11.84
N LEU A 126 4.07 -4.92 10.78
CA LEU A 126 4.76 -5.21 9.51
C LEU A 126 5.43 -3.98 8.91
N HIS A 127 4.80 -2.81 9.04
CA HIS A 127 5.35 -1.54 8.54
C HIS A 127 6.70 -1.17 9.16
N THR A 128 7.07 -1.74 10.32
CA THR A 128 8.37 -1.53 10.98
C THR A 128 9.43 -2.56 10.58
N LYS A 129 9.01 -3.70 10.02
CA LYS A 129 9.89 -4.82 9.64
C LYS A 129 10.20 -4.85 8.15
N VAL A 130 9.30 -4.32 7.33
CA VAL A 130 9.32 -4.44 5.86
C VAL A 130 9.78 -3.13 5.23
N ASP A 131 10.73 -3.23 4.30
CA ASP A 131 11.27 -2.10 3.54
C ASP A 131 10.58 -1.95 2.18
N LEU A 132 10.20 -3.08 1.57
CA LEU A 132 9.61 -3.14 0.24
C LEU A 132 8.51 -4.20 0.20
N VAL A 133 7.39 -3.89 -0.44
CA VAL A 133 6.31 -4.84 -0.70
C VAL A 133 6.29 -5.19 -2.17
N ILE A 134 6.30 -6.48 -2.49
CA ILE A 134 6.15 -7.00 -3.84
C ILE A 134 4.80 -7.69 -3.93
N THR A 135 3.99 -7.36 -4.94
CA THR A 135 2.72 -8.04 -5.19
C THR A 135 2.79 -8.81 -6.50
N LEU A 136 2.50 -10.11 -6.46
CA LEU A 136 2.45 -10.99 -7.63
C LEU A 136 0.99 -11.28 -7.98
N GLY A 137 0.44 -10.54 -8.94
CA GLY A 137 -0.97 -10.62 -9.29
C GLY A 137 -1.46 -9.41 -10.07
N GLY A 138 -2.74 -9.06 -9.86
CA GLY A 138 -3.36 -7.87 -10.44
C GLY A 138 -3.73 -6.85 -9.37
N ASP A 139 -4.62 -5.92 -9.71
CA ASP A 139 -5.03 -4.81 -8.85
C ASP A 139 -5.58 -5.26 -7.49
N GLY A 140 -6.33 -6.37 -7.45
CA GLY A 140 -6.82 -6.94 -6.18
C GLY A 140 -5.71 -7.31 -5.20
N THR A 141 -4.52 -7.68 -5.70
CA THR A 141 -3.35 -7.99 -4.85
C THR A 141 -2.72 -6.71 -4.29
N VAL A 142 -2.74 -5.62 -5.06
CA VAL A 142 -2.29 -4.29 -4.60
C VAL A 142 -3.25 -3.72 -3.57
N LEU A 143 -4.56 -3.88 -3.77
CA LEU A 143 -5.58 -3.49 -2.78
C LEU A 143 -5.43 -4.25 -1.49
N TRP A 144 -5.22 -5.57 -1.58
CA TRP A 144 -4.92 -6.42 -0.44
C TRP A 144 -3.65 -5.96 0.29
N ALA A 145 -2.57 -5.67 -0.45
CA ALA A 145 -1.34 -5.15 0.12
C ALA A 145 -1.60 -3.86 0.91
N ALA A 146 -2.30 -2.90 0.31
CA ALA A 146 -2.58 -1.61 0.92
C ALA A 146 -3.52 -1.71 2.14
N SER A 147 -4.41 -2.71 2.20
CA SER A 147 -5.34 -2.89 3.33
C SER A 147 -4.68 -3.48 4.57
N MET A 148 -3.60 -4.25 4.41
CA MET A 148 -2.84 -4.83 5.53
C MET A 148 -2.10 -3.76 6.35
N PHE A 149 -1.71 -2.65 5.74
CA PHE A 149 -0.99 -1.58 6.42
C PHE A 149 -1.96 -0.51 6.93
N LYS A 150 -2.32 -0.56 8.22
CA LYS A 150 -3.14 0.46 8.88
C LYS A 150 -2.42 1.80 9.09
N GLY A 151 -1.09 1.81 8.94
CA GLY A 151 -0.25 3.00 9.07
C GLY A 151 0.53 3.27 7.79
N PRO A 152 1.81 3.64 7.89
CA PRO A 152 2.69 3.84 6.75
C PRO A 152 2.76 2.59 5.87
N VAL A 153 2.72 2.80 4.57
CA VAL A 153 2.81 1.73 3.57
C VAL A 153 4.22 1.78 2.99
N PRO A 154 5.03 0.72 3.14
CA PRO A 154 6.30 0.62 2.42
C PRO A 154 6.04 0.66 0.90
N PRO A 155 7.00 1.09 0.07
CA PRO A 155 6.83 1.13 -1.37
C PRO A 155 6.33 -0.22 -1.93
N ILE A 156 5.26 -0.18 -2.74
CA ILE A 156 4.67 -1.37 -3.35
C ILE A 156 5.13 -1.48 -4.80
N VAL A 157 5.68 -2.64 -5.18
CA VAL A 157 6.09 -2.97 -6.54
C VAL A 157 5.19 -4.08 -7.08
N PRO A 158 4.24 -3.74 -7.96
CA PRO A 158 3.37 -4.73 -8.57
C PRO A 158 4.04 -5.43 -9.76
N PHE A 159 3.94 -6.77 -9.79
CA PHE A 159 4.25 -7.59 -10.95
C PHE A 159 3.00 -8.33 -11.41
N SER A 160 2.70 -8.20 -12.71
CA SER A 160 1.76 -9.06 -13.40
C SER A 160 2.40 -10.43 -13.69
N LEU A 161 1.54 -11.38 -14.07
CA LEU A 161 1.83 -12.82 -14.16
C LEU A 161 2.99 -13.19 -15.11
N ASP A 162 3.34 -12.31 -16.04
CA ASP A 162 4.27 -12.59 -17.14
C ASP A 162 5.62 -11.84 -17.01
N SER A 163 6.05 -11.57 -15.77
CA SER A 163 7.26 -10.78 -15.53
C SER A 163 8.56 -11.57 -15.73
N GLU A 164 8.88 -11.98 -16.96
CA GLU A 164 10.21 -12.52 -17.31
C GLU A 164 11.36 -11.58 -16.90
N HIS A 165 11.06 -10.27 -16.83
CA HIS A 165 12.00 -9.20 -16.49
C HIS A 165 11.97 -8.77 -15.01
N PHE A 166 11.39 -9.56 -14.10
CA PHE A 166 11.29 -9.16 -12.68
C PHE A 166 12.67 -8.84 -12.06
N LYS A 167 13.72 -9.55 -12.50
CA LYS A 167 15.09 -9.39 -11.98
C LYS A 167 15.66 -8.01 -12.29
N GLU A 168 15.52 -7.55 -13.52
CA GLU A 168 16.03 -6.24 -13.96
C GLU A 168 15.26 -5.10 -13.28
N CYS A 169 13.93 -5.25 -13.19
CA CYS A 169 13.06 -4.30 -12.50
C CYS A 169 13.44 -4.20 -11.01
N LEU A 170 13.52 -5.33 -10.30
CA LEU A 170 13.91 -5.33 -8.89
C LEU A 170 15.34 -4.83 -8.67
N ASP A 171 16.27 -5.13 -9.58
CA ASP A 171 17.63 -4.56 -9.53
C ASP A 171 17.64 -3.05 -9.64
N SER A 172 16.76 -2.48 -10.46
CA SER A 172 16.60 -1.04 -10.57
C SER A 172 15.97 -0.44 -9.30
N VAL A 173 14.91 -1.07 -8.79
CA VAL A 173 14.21 -0.61 -7.57
C VAL A 173 15.11 -0.65 -6.34
N LEU A 174 15.84 -1.75 -6.13
CA LEU A 174 16.70 -1.94 -4.96
C LEU A 174 17.92 -1.00 -4.98
N ARG A 175 18.45 -0.66 -6.15
CA ARG A 175 19.55 0.32 -6.28
C ARG A 175 19.05 1.76 -6.16
N GLY A 176 17.88 2.04 -6.71
CA GLY A 176 17.37 3.41 -6.89
C GLY A 176 18.32 4.30 -7.72
N PRO A 177 18.00 5.59 -7.86
CA PRO A 177 16.70 6.20 -7.59
C PRO A 177 15.62 5.67 -8.53
N VAL A 178 14.40 5.48 -8.03
CA VAL A 178 13.25 4.97 -8.79
C VAL A 178 12.12 5.99 -8.78
N SER A 179 11.38 6.09 -9.89
CA SER A 179 10.16 6.89 -9.91
C SER A 179 9.03 6.19 -9.16
N ILE A 180 8.32 6.91 -8.31
CA ILE A 180 7.15 6.42 -7.59
C ILE A 180 5.94 7.30 -7.83
N THR A 181 4.75 6.75 -7.57
CA THR A 181 3.50 7.48 -7.52
C THR A 181 2.91 7.35 -6.13
N LEU A 182 2.59 8.47 -5.50
CA LEU A 182 1.85 8.48 -4.25
C LEU A 182 0.36 8.39 -4.55
N ARG A 183 -0.35 7.52 -3.83
CA ARG A 183 -1.79 7.32 -3.97
C ARG A 183 -2.44 7.58 -2.62
N HIS A 184 -3.43 8.46 -2.60
CA HIS A 184 -4.21 8.79 -1.40
C HIS A 184 -5.09 7.61 -0.99
N ARG A 185 -5.39 7.53 0.32
CA ARG A 185 -6.36 6.59 0.88
C ARG A 185 -7.45 7.37 1.62
N LEU A 186 -8.70 6.95 1.47
CA LEU A 186 -9.80 7.44 2.28
C LEU A 186 -9.72 6.82 3.67
N LEU A 187 -10.01 7.62 4.71
CA LEU A 187 -10.25 7.14 6.06
C LEU A 187 -11.76 7.06 6.27
N CYS A 188 -12.31 5.85 6.31
CA CYS A 188 -13.72 5.59 6.54
C CYS A 188 -13.96 5.17 7.99
N ARG A 189 -15.00 5.73 8.62
CA ARG A 189 -15.48 5.32 9.94
C ARG A 189 -16.95 4.97 9.84
N VAL A 190 -17.32 3.80 10.35
CA VAL A 190 -18.71 3.36 10.42
C VAL A 190 -19.22 3.58 11.83
N ILE A 191 -20.25 4.42 11.95
CA ILE A 191 -20.89 4.75 13.22
C ILE A 191 -22.32 4.20 13.16
N ARG A 192 -22.70 3.40 14.16
CA ARG A 192 -24.02 2.76 14.24
C ARG A 192 -24.79 3.36 15.41
N ASP A 193 -26.07 3.63 15.24
CA ASP A 193 -26.94 4.27 16.23
C ASP A 193 -27.06 3.48 17.56
N ALA A 194 -26.89 2.16 17.51
CA ALA A 194 -26.90 1.30 18.70
C ALA A 194 -25.63 1.40 19.57
N ALA A 195 -24.61 2.14 19.14
CA ALA A 195 -23.38 2.34 19.90
C ALA A 195 -23.68 3.22 21.14
N LYS A 196 -23.56 2.64 22.34
CA LYS A 196 -23.88 3.33 23.60
C LYS A 196 -22.91 4.45 23.95
N ASN A 197 -21.75 4.48 23.30
CA ASN A 197 -20.71 5.51 23.41
C ASN A 197 -20.02 5.68 22.04
N GLU A 198 -19.43 6.85 21.78
CA GLU A 198 -18.59 7.11 20.59
C GLU A 198 -17.39 6.14 20.43
N TYR A 199 -17.14 5.28 21.44
CA TYR A 199 -16.06 4.29 21.47
C TYR A 199 -16.51 2.87 21.09
N GLU A 200 -17.80 2.60 20.87
CA GLU A 200 -18.29 1.35 20.26
C GLU A 200 -18.25 1.42 18.72
N THR A 201 -17.36 2.23 18.17
CA THR A 201 -17.14 2.36 16.72
C THR A 201 -16.22 1.26 16.22
N GLU A 202 -16.54 0.71 15.05
CA GLU A 202 -15.60 -0.14 14.31
C GLU A 202 -14.29 0.63 14.06
N GLU A 203 -13.16 -0.08 14.03
CA GLU A 203 -11.87 0.54 13.74
C GLU A 203 -11.89 1.28 12.40
N PRO A 204 -11.19 2.42 12.27
CA PRO A 204 -11.14 3.14 11.02
C PRO A 204 -10.59 2.27 9.88
N ILE A 205 -11.26 2.34 8.74
CA ILE A 205 -10.93 1.56 7.55
C ILE A 205 -10.19 2.48 6.57
N LEU A 206 -8.97 2.11 6.20
CA LEU A 206 -8.23 2.79 5.14
C LEU A 206 -8.53 2.16 3.79
N VAL A 207 -8.97 2.98 2.84
CA VAL A 207 -9.50 2.54 1.55
C VAL A 207 -8.72 3.19 0.43
N LEU A 208 -8.09 2.39 -0.44
CA LEU A 208 -7.28 2.90 -1.55
C LEU A 208 -8.13 3.33 -2.74
N ASN A 209 -9.21 2.61 -3.02
CA ASN A 209 -10.01 2.78 -4.23
C ASN A 209 -11.30 3.53 -3.92
N GLU A 210 -12.34 2.86 -3.42
CA GLU A 210 -13.62 3.49 -3.13
C GLU A 210 -14.33 2.87 -1.93
N VAL A 211 -15.18 3.69 -1.29
CA VAL A 211 -16.21 3.25 -0.35
C VAL A 211 -17.53 3.23 -1.11
N THR A 212 -18.16 2.06 -1.19
CA THR A 212 -19.47 1.89 -1.82
C THR A 212 -20.51 1.60 -0.76
N ILE A 213 -21.56 2.40 -0.72
CA ILE A 213 -22.80 2.15 0.02
C ILE A 213 -23.81 1.66 -1.00
N ASP A 214 -24.40 0.48 -0.79
CA ASP A 214 -25.33 -0.15 -1.72
C ASP A 214 -26.52 -0.76 -0.97
N ARG A 215 -27.68 -0.85 -1.63
CA ARG A 215 -28.90 -1.45 -1.08
C ARG A 215 -28.78 -2.95 -0.76
N GLY A 216 -27.71 -3.60 -1.21
CA GLY A 216 -27.48 -5.03 -1.06
C GLY A 216 -28.59 -5.84 -1.75
N ILE A 217 -29.15 -6.81 -1.02
CA ILE A 217 -30.24 -7.64 -1.51
C ILE A 217 -31.63 -6.96 -1.45
N SER A 218 -31.72 -5.75 -0.86
CA SER A 218 -32.98 -5.05 -0.72
C SER A 218 -33.53 -4.66 -2.10
N SER A 219 -34.82 -4.88 -2.33
CA SER A 219 -35.53 -4.38 -3.51
C SER A 219 -35.86 -2.89 -3.44
N TYR A 220 -35.71 -2.27 -2.26
CA TYR A 220 -35.97 -0.85 -2.05
C TYR A 220 -34.74 -0.01 -2.34
N LEU A 221 -34.97 1.20 -2.87
CA LEU A 221 -33.90 2.19 -3.05
C LEU A 221 -33.34 2.61 -1.69
N THR A 222 -32.03 2.84 -1.65
CA THR A 222 -31.40 3.51 -0.51
C THR A 222 -31.85 4.97 -0.44
N ASN A 223 -31.96 5.50 0.76
CA ASN A 223 -32.20 6.92 1.00
C ASN A 223 -31.03 7.45 1.86
N LEU A 224 -30.09 8.15 1.24
CA LEU A 224 -28.83 8.54 1.84
C LEU A 224 -28.72 10.06 1.94
N GLU A 225 -28.79 10.59 3.16
CA GLU A 225 -28.52 12.01 3.41
C GLU A 225 -27.00 12.25 3.40
N CYS A 226 -26.56 13.13 2.50
CA CYS A 226 -25.15 13.41 2.29
C CYS A 226 -24.79 14.76 2.90
N TYR A 227 -23.77 14.75 3.75
CA TYR A 227 -23.23 15.94 4.38
C TYR A 227 -21.76 16.12 4.00
N CYS A 228 -21.35 17.35 3.75
CA CYS A 228 -19.95 17.74 3.54
C CYS A 228 -19.63 18.87 4.52
N ASP A 229 -18.55 18.74 5.30
CA ASP A 229 -18.19 19.70 6.35
C ASP A 229 -19.38 20.08 7.25
N ASN A 230 -20.13 19.06 7.70
CA ASN A 230 -21.36 19.18 8.50
C ASN A 230 -22.51 19.97 7.85
N SER A 231 -22.40 20.30 6.57
CA SER A 231 -23.43 20.99 5.79
C SER A 231 -24.19 20.00 4.93
N PHE A 232 -25.53 20.05 4.97
CA PHE A 232 -26.37 19.20 4.12
C PHE A 232 -26.13 19.55 2.64
N VAL A 233 -25.84 18.53 1.83
CA VAL A 233 -25.60 18.69 0.40
C VAL A 233 -26.81 18.23 -0.39
N THR A 234 -27.21 16.97 -0.20
CA THR A 234 -28.31 16.36 -0.96
C THR A 234 -28.77 15.06 -0.30
N CYS A 235 -29.93 14.57 -0.74
CA CYS A 235 -30.41 13.23 -0.42
C CYS A 235 -30.34 12.37 -1.68
N VAL A 236 -29.54 11.30 -1.65
CA VAL A 236 -29.39 10.36 -2.76
C VAL A 236 -30.44 9.25 -2.62
N GLN A 237 -31.25 9.09 -3.65
CA GLN A 237 -32.21 8.00 -3.78
C GLN A 237 -31.85 7.14 -4.98
N GLY A 238 -31.43 5.90 -4.73
CA GLY A 238 -30.93 5.03 -5.79
C GLY A 238 -30.43 3.69 -5.27
N ASP A 239 -29.71 2.96 -6.14
CA ASP A 239 -29.05 1.71 -5.76
C ASP A 239 -28.01 1.94 -4.65
N GLY A 240 -27.30 3.07 -4.68
CA GLY A 240 -26.26 3.38 -3.72
C GLY A 240 -25.49 4.68 -3.97
N LEU A 241 -24.36 4.82 -3.29
CA LEU A 241 -23.41 5.93 -3.39
C LEU A 241 -21.98 5.40 -3.39
N ILE A 242 -21.14 5.91 -4.30
CA ILE A 242 -19.71 5.56 -4.39
C ILE A 242 -18.87 6.81 -4.05
N LEU A 243 -18.00 6.68 -3.06
CA LEU A 243 -16.99 7.68 -2.69
C LEU A 243 -15.61 7.16 -3.09
N SER A 244 -15.05 7.70 -4.17
CA SER A 244 -13.80 7.19 -4.77
C SER A 244 -12.62 8.13 -4.59
N THR A 245 -11.43 7.57 -4.41
CA THR A 245 -10.17 8.29 -4.61
C THR A 245 -9.93 8.53 -6.11
N THR A 246 -8.90 9.33 -6.42
CA THR A 246 -8.41 9.47 -7.80
C THR A 246 -7.94 8.13 -8.39
N SER A 247 -7.36 7.25 -7.56
CA SER A 247 -6.94 5.91 -8.00
C SER A 247 -8.12 4.97 -8.23
N GLY A 248 -9.18 5.09 -7.43
CA GLY A 248 -10.44 4.35 -7.62
C GLY A 248 -11.29 4.85 -8.80
N SER A 249 -10.95 6.02 -9.38
CA SER A 249 -11.75 6.60 -10.47
C SER A 249 -11.85 5.71 -11.71
N THR A 250 -10.88 4.79 -11.90
CA THR A 250 -10.87 3.80 -12.98
C THR A 250 -11.42 2.42 -12.56
N ALA A 251 -11.87 2.27 -11.31
CA ALA A 251 -12.43 1.04 -10.75
C ALA A 251 -13.97 1.07 -10.81
N TYR A 252 -14.65 0.80 -9.70
CA TYR A 252 -16.12 0.72 -9.69
C TYR A 252 -16.78 2.07 -10.04
N SER A 253 -16.14 3.18 -9.67
CA SER A 253 -16.56 4.53 -10.06
C SER A 253 -16.74 4.68 -11.57
N LEU A 254 -15.81 4.14 -12.38
CA LEU A 254 -15.90 4.23 -13.85
C LEU A 254 -17.08 3.41 -14.39
N ALA A 255 -17.29 2.22 -13.85
CA ALA A 255 -18.40 1.35 -14.24
C ALA A 255 -19.77 1.97 -13.93
N ALA A 256 -19.85 2.78 -12.87
CA ALA A 256 -21.04 3.55 -12.50
C ALA A 256 -21.21 4.88 -13.30
N GLY A 257 -20.36 5.14 -14.30
CA GLY A 257 -20.43 6.36 -15.13
C GLY A 257 -19.64 7.55 -14.58
N GLY A 258 -18.79 7.34 -13.57
CA GLY A 258 -17.89 8.35 -13.03
C GLY A 258 -16.78 8.76 -14.01
N SER A 259 -16.20 9.94 -13.80
CA SER A 259 -15.10 10.45 -14.64
C SER A 259 -13.75 9.83 -14.25
N MET A 260 -12.86 9.65 -15.23
CA MET A 260 -11.48 9.26 -14.96
C MET A 260 -10.68 10.45 -14.44
N VAL A 261 -9.96 10.26 -13.33
CA VAL A 261 -9.15 11.30 -12.69
C VAL A 261 -7.70 10.82 -12.61
N HIS A 262 -6.76 11.66 -13.03
CA HIS A 262 -5.35 11.32 -12.97
C HIS A 262 -4.89 11.16 -11.50
N PRO A 263 -4.13 10.11 -11.11
CA PRO A 263 -3.80 9.83 -9.71
C PRO A 263 -3.07 10.94 -8.95
N GLN A 264 -2.33 11.80 -9.67
CA GLN A 264 -1.61 12.95 -9.10
C GLN A 264 -2.48 14.20 -8.89
N VAL A 265 -3.75 14.17 -9.27
CA VAL A 265 -4.67 15.27 -8.99
C VAL A 265 -5.02 15.24 -7.51
N HIS A 266 -4.69 16.30 -6.78
CA HIS A 266 -5.21 16.53 -5.43
C HIS A 266 -6.63 17.10 -5.55
N SER A 267 -7.63 16.40 -5.01
CA SER A 267 -9.01 16.89 -4.92
C SER A 267 -9.25 17.81 -3.72
N ASP A 268 -8.23 18.11 -2.91
CA ASP A 268 -8.33 19.07 -1.82
C ASP A 268 -8.35 20.51 -2.37
N ASN A 269 -9.56 21.06 -2.45
CA ASN A 269 -9.77 22.50 -2.39
C ASN A 269 -9.88 22.90 -0.91
N HIS A 270 -8.77 22.92 -0.17
CA HIS A 270 -8.70 23.79 1.00
C HIS A 270 -8.74 25.24 0.49
N HIS A 271 -9.95 25.77 0.32
CA HIS A 271 -10.15 27.20 0.44
C HIS A 271 -9.81 27.53 1.89
N ASN A 272 -8.67 28.18 2.08
CA ASN A 272 -8.35 28.90 3.31
C ASN A 272 -9.46 29.92 3.56
N TYR A 273 -10.51 29.53 4.26
CA TYR A 273 -11.36 30.49 4.95
C TYR A 273 -10.60 30.92 6.19
N ARG A 274 -10.00 32.12 6.09
CA ARG A 274 -9.60 32.93 7.23
C ARG A 274 -10.82 33.37 8.02
#